data_AF-A0AAE1SIG3-F1
#
_entry.id   AF-A0AAE1SIG3-F1
#
_cell.length_a   1.000
_cell.length_b   1.000
_cell.length_c   1.000
_cell.angle_alpha   90.00
_cell.angle_beta   90.00
_cell.angle_gamma   90.00
#
_symmetry.space_group_name_H-M   'P 1'
#
loop_
_entity.id
_entity.type
_entity.pdbx_description
1 polymer ?
#
loop_
_entity_poly.entity_id
_entity_poly.type
_entity_poly.pdbx_seq_one_letter_code
_entity_poly.pdbx_strand_id
1 'polypeptide(L)'
;MDAMGAEKKTAISPKTKKRPRVKRKAVPLSGDIEDICFNKDETLQIRASLLEWYDENQRDLPWRRISERDKRGYAVWVSEVMLQQTRVSTVIDYFNRWMNKWPTLHHLAQASLEEVNEMWAGLGYYRRAQFLLEGAKELAEGGGSFPETVSDLRKIKGIGEYTAGAIASIAFKKAVPVVDGNVVRVISRLKAISANPKNAATVETFWKLAGQLVDPCRPGDFNQALMELGATLCSLSNPGCAACPISAQCHVLSLSRQSELVHVTDYPIKVVKAKQRREFSAVSVVEILDCQETMGPQSSSKFILVKRPNEGLLAGLWEFPSVLLEKEADLASRRKAIDNFLQSSFNLDLKESTRIVSREDIGEYVHVFSHIRLKMYVELLVLHPKGNRSIDFKKRDKESITWKYVDSKNLGSMGLTSGVRKVYSMVQKHKQTEQGTIPERKRKTAVRR
;
A
#
# COMPACT_ATOMS: atom_id res chain seq x y z
N MET A 1 41.40 41.30 -53.71
CA MET A 1 40.25 41.59 -52.84
C MET A 1 39.28 40.45 -53.06
N ASP A 2 39.24 39.48 -52.16
CA ASP A 2 38.16 38.49 -52.10
C ASP A 2 38.06 37.98 -50.67
N ALA A 3 36.82 37.93 -50.20
CA ALA A 3 36.45 37.88 -48.80
C ALA A 3 36.56 36.49 -48.19
N MET A 4 36.97 36.48 -46.92
CA MET A 4 37.15 35.31 -46.06
C MET A 4 35.82 34.60 -45.76
N GLY A 5 35.73 33.31 -46.12
CA GLY A 5 34.74 32.37 -45.60
C GLY A 5 35.34 31.52 -44.49
N ALA A 6 34.80 31.64 -43.27
CA ALA A 6 35.21 30.85 -42.11
C ALA A 6 34.36 29.58 -41.97
N GLU A 7 34.94 28.41 -42.27
CA GLU A 7 34.35 27.10 -41.98
C GLU A 7 34.55 26.71 -40.50
N LYS A 8 33.45 26.51 -39.78
CA LYS A 8 33.44 25.92 -38.43
C LYS A 8 33.72 24.42 -38.51
N LYS A 9 34.95 24.01 -38.16
CA LYS A 9 35.29 22.60 -37.88
C LYS A 9 34.71 22.18 -36.53
N THR A 10 33.78 21.22 -36.54
CA THR A 10 33.23 20.53 -35.37
C THR A 10 34.27 19.58 -34.77
N ALA A 11 34.70 19.85 -33.54
CA ALA A 11 35.57 18.98 -32.77
C ALA A 11 34.79 17.74 -32.27
N ILE A 12 35.13 16.57 -32.79
CA ILE A 12 34.63 15.27 -32.32
C ILE A 12 35.47 14.85 -31.12
N SER A 13 34.87 14.85 -29.93
CA SER A 13 35.48 14.31 -28.70
C SER A 13 35.64 12.78 -28.79
N PRO A 14 36.76 12.19 -28.36
CA PRO A 14 36.96 10.74 -28.43
C PRO A 14 36.07 10.02 -27.42
N LYS A 15 35.21 9.13 -27.93
CA LYS A 15 34.41 8.19 -27.13
C LYS A 15 35.33 7.33 -26.26
N THR A 16 35.36 7.59 -24.95
CA THR A 16 35.95 6.68 -23.96
C THR A 16 35.26 5.31 -24.05
N LYS A 17 35.98 4.29 -24.53
CA LYS A 17 35.55 2.89 -24.52
C LYS A 17 35.26 2.48 -23.08
N LYS A 18 33.98 2.27 -22.74
CA LYS A 18 33.58 1.64 -21.48
C LYS A 18 34.23 0.26 -21.39
N ARG A 19 35.06 0.04 -20.36
CA ARG A 19 35.58 -1.30 -20.02
C ARG A 19 34.43 -2.30 -19.92
N PRO A 20 34.57 -3.54 -20.42
CA PRO A 20 33.53 -4.55 -20.31
C PRO A 20 33.24 -4.83 -18.84
N ARG A 21 31.95 -4.76 -18.47
CA ARG A 21 31.47 -5.01 -17.11
C ARG A 21 31.65 -6.51 -16.85
N VAL A 22 32.60 -6.88 -15.98
CA VAL A 22 32.80 -8.27 -15.53
C VAL A 22 31.44 -8.78 -15.01
N LYS A 23 30.95 -9.90 -15.57
CA LYS A 23 29.66 -10.47 -15.18
C LYS A 23 29.77 -11.02 -13.76
N ARG A 24 29.13 -10.33 -12.82
CA ARG A 24 28.94 -10.77 -11.42
C ARG A 24 28.28 -12.14 -11.41
N LYS A 25 28.72 -13.04 -10.53
CA LYS A 25 28.14 -14.38 -10.39
C LYS A 25 27.90 -14.67 -8.91
N ALA A 26 26.65 -14.97 -8.55
CA ALA A 26 26.39 -15.70 -7.33
C ALA A 26 27.04 -17.09 -7.48
N VAL A 27 27.80 -17.51 -6.47
CA VAL A 27 28.36 -18.86 -6.41
C VAL A 27 27.19 -19.84 -6.22
N PRO A 28 27.05 -20.86 -7.08
CA PRO A 28 26.09 -21.94 -6.86
C PRO A 28 26.35 -22.63 -5.52
N LEU A 29 25.29 -23.11 -4.86
CA LEU A 29 25.42 -23.89 -3.62
C LEU A 29 26.32 -25.12 -3.87
N SER A 30 27.27 -25.37 -2.97
CA SER A 30 28.04 -26.62 -2.92
C SER A 30 27.31 -27.62 -2.03
N GLY A 31 26.29 -28.30 -2.58
CA GLY A 31 25.46 -29.29 -1.87
C GLY A 31 23.96 -29.02 -1.99
N ASP A 32 23.15 -29.97 -1.55
CA ASP A 32 21.70 -29.85 -1.53
C ASP A 32 21.26 -28.80 -0.50
N ILE A 33 20.32 -27.94 -0.89
CA ILE A 33 19.85 -26.82 -0.05
C ILE A 33 19.25 -27.30 1.27
N GLU A 34 18.74 -28.53 1.29
CA GLU A 34 18.08 -29.17 2.43
C GLU A 34 19.07 -29.57 3.54
N ASP A 35 20.35 -29.78 3.19
CA ASP A 35 21.41 -30.16 4.14
C ASP A 35 22.01 -28.97 4.90
N ILE A 36 21.67 -27.74 4.48
CA ILE A 36 22.18 -26.52 5.12
C ILE A 36 21.60 -26.41 6.54
N CYS A 37 22.49 -26.36 7.54
CA CYS A 37 22.13 -26.21 8.95
C CYS A 37 23.07 -25.22 9.65
N PHE A 38 22.62 -24.68 10.79
CA PHE A 38 23.49 -24.04 11.77
C PHE A 38 24.03 -25.08 12.74
N ASN A 39 25.32 -25.00 13.07
CA ASN A 39 25.86 -25.79 14.17
C ASN A 39 25.56 -25.11 15.52
N LYS A 40 25.76 -25.84 16.63
CA LYS A 40 25.38 -25.39 17.97
C LYS A 40 26.12 -24.11 18.40
N ASP A 41 27.44 -24.07 18.20
CA ASP A 41 28.27 -22.95 18.65
C ASP A 41 27.99 -21.67 17.84
N GLU A 42 27.84 -21.83 16.52
CA GLU A 42 27.43 -20.75 15.61
C GLU A 42 26.05 -20.20 16.01
N THR A 43 25.10 -21.08 16.33
CA THR A 43 23.74 -20.68 16.77
C THR A 43 23.80 -19.87 18.06
N LEU A 44 24.56 -20.32 19.05
CA LEU A 44 24.70 -19.63 20.35
C LEU A 44 25.35 -18.26 20.18
N GLN A 45 26.39 -18.17 19.34
CA GLN A 45 27.07 -16.91 19.07
C GLN A 45 26.16 -15.91 18.34
N ILE A 46 25.41 -16.37 17.33
CA ILE A 46 24.43 -15.53 16.63
C ILE A 46 23.36 -15.01 17.61
N ARG A 47 22.82 -15.87 18.47
CA ARG A 47 21.81 -15.48 19.47
C ARG A 47 22.35 -14.40 20.41
N ALA A 48 23.51 -14.65 21.03
CA ALA A 48 24.11 -13.71 21.97
C ALA A 48 24.37 -12.35 21.33
N SER A 49 25.14 -12.31 20.23
CA SER A 49 25.52 -11.03 19.59
C SER A 49 24.33 -10.28 18.98
N LEU A 50 23.33 -10.99 18.45
CA LEU A 50 22.15 -10.36 17.88
C LEU A 50 21.23 -9.76 18.95
N LEU A 51 21.03 -10.46 20.07
CA LEU A 51 20.20 -9.98 21.17
C LEU A 51 20.85 -8.80 21.90
N GLU A 52 22.15 -8.87 22.18
CA GLU A 52 22.92 -7.77 22.77
C GLU A 52 22.81 -6.50 21.91
N TRP A 53 23.06 -6.63 20.60
CA TRP A 53 22.88 -5.51 19.67
C TRP A 53 21.45 -4.98 19.66
N TYR A 54 20.44 -5.86 19.69
CA TYR A 54 19.05 -5.45 19.64
C TYR A 54 18.62 -4.68 20.89
N ASP A 55 19.11 -5.08 22.06
CA ASP A 55 18.80 -4.38 23.32
C ASP A 55 19.26 -2.92 23.29
N GLU A 56 20.39 -2.65 22.64
CA GLU A 56 20.96 -1.30 22.51
C GLU A 56 20.41 -0.51 21.30
N ASN A 57 20.06 -1.19 20.20
CA ASN A 57 19.83 -0.54 18.90
C ASN A 57 18.39 -0.65 18.38
N GLN A 58 17.49 -1.34 19.08
CA GLN A 58 16.10 -1.44 18.64
C GLN A 58 15.45 -0.06 18.50
N ARG A 59 14.77 0.17 17.37
CA ARG A 59 13.96 1.38 17.22
C ARG A 59 12.81 1.37 18.22
N ASP A 60 12.56 2.53 18.79
CA ASP A 60 11.41 2.80 19.62
C ASP A 60 10.15 2.92 18.75
N LEU A 61 9.28 1.92 18.81
CA LEU A 61 8.09 1.79 17.97
C LEU A 61 6.84 1.62 18.85
N PRO A 62 5.71 2.26 18.52
CA PRO A 62 4.54 2.26 19.41
C PRO A 62 4.03 0.87 19.80
N TRP A 63 4.02 -0.07 18.85
CA TRP A 63 3.59 -1.44 19.10
C TRP A 63 4.54 -2.26 19.97
N ARG A 64 5.82 -1.87 20.09
CA ARG A 64 6.80 -2.52 20.98
C ARG A 64 6.64 -2.10 22.44
N ARG A 65 6.11 -0.89 22.69
CA ARG A 65 5.90 -0.36 24.04
C ARG A 65 4.77 -1.05 24.81
N ILE A 66 3.84 -1.71 24.10
CA ILE A 66 2.69 -2.37 24.71
C ILE A 66 3.14 -3.70 25.34
N SER A 67 3.20 -3.73 26.68
CA SER A 67 3.64 -4.88 27.46
C SER A 67 2.50 -5.64 28.15
N GLU A 68 1.34 -5.01 28.35
CA GLU A 68 0.15 -5.63 28.94
C GLU A 68 -0.24 -6.88 28.15
N ARG A 69 -0.20 -8.06 28.80
CA ARG A 69 -0.38 -9.36 28.14
C ARG A 69 -1.66 -9.43 27.31
N ASP A 70 -2.77 -8.97 27.87
CA ASP A 70 -4.09 -9.04 27.23
C ASP A 70 -4.21 -8.14 26.00
N LYS A 71 -3.46 -7.03 25.95
CA LYS A 71 -3.43 -6.11 24.80
C LYS A 71 -2.31 -6.44 23.82
N ARG A 72 -1.25 -7.12 24.26
CA ARG A 72 -0.04 -7.35 23.48
C ARG A 72 -0.31 -8.23 22.25
N GLY A 73 -1.12 -9.29 22.38
CA GLY A 73 -1.52 -10.12 21.25
C GLY A 73 -2.24 -9.31 20.16
N TYR A 74 -3.22 -8.49 20.58
CA TYR A 74 -3.96 -7.60 19.67
C TYR A 74 -3.07 -6.55 19.02
N ALA A 75 -2.24 -5.86 19.80
CA ALA A 75 -1.32 -4.83 19.31
C ALA A 75 -0.33 -5.37 18.28
N VAL A 76 0.30 -6.52 18.58
CA VAL A 76 1.21 -7.21 17.65
C VAL A 76 0.45 -7.59 16.38
N TRP A 77 -0.74 -8.18 16.50
CA TRP A 77 -1.53 -8.56 15.34
C TRP A 77 -1.83 -7.38 14.41
N VAL A 78 -2.29 -6.26 14.97
CA VAL A 78 -2.57 -5.03 14.22
C VAL A 78 -1.30 -4.49 13.55
N SER A 79 -0.19 -4.37 14.28
CA SER A 79 1.06 -3.85 13.71
C SER A 79 1.60 -4.73 12.60
N GLU A 80 1.61 -6.05 12.79
CA GLU A 80 2.11 -7.01 11.81
C GLU A 80 1.27 -6.97 10.53
N VAL A 81 -0.06 -6.91 10.67
CA VAL A 81 -0.94 -6.79 9.50
C VAL A 81 -0.73 -5.45 8.79
N MET A 82 -0.55 -4.33 9.50
CA MET A 82 -0.24 -3.04 8.88
C MET A 82 1.12 -3.03 8.16
N LEU A 83 2.15 -3.65 8.73
CA LEU A 83 3.52 -3.68 8.22
C LEU A 83 3.67 -4.53 6.95
N GLN A 84 2.72 -5.41 6.64
CA GLN A 84 2.72 -6.16 5.38
C GLN A 84 2.78 -5.22 4.16
N GLN A 85 3.92 -5.24 3.46
CA GLN A 85 4.17 -4.39 2.29
C GLN A 85 4.01 -2.88 2.53
N THR A 86 4.12 -2.42 3.77
CA THR A 86 4.02 -0.99 4.14
C THR A 86 5.23 -0.58 4.97
N ARG A 87 5.71 0.66 4.79
CA ARG A 87 6.90 1.15 5.50
C ARG A 87 6.57 1.47 6.95
N VAL A 88 7.50 1.16 7.87
CA VAL A 88 7.40 1.46 9.31
C VAL A 88 6.99 2.90 9.58
N SER A 89 7.64 3.88 8.93
CA SER A 89 7.35 5.30 9.14
C SER A 89 5.92 5.69 8.80
N THR A 90 5.32 5.05 7.79
CA THR A 90 3.90 5.25 7.46
C THR A 90 2.99 4.60 8.48
N VAL A 91 3.35 3.41 8.98
CA VAL A 91 2.49 2.62 9.88
C VAL A 91 2.35 3.27 11.26
N ILE A 92 3.34 4.01 11.75
CA ILE A 92 3.31 4.65 13.08
C ILE A 92 2.02 5.46 13.30
N ASP A 93 1.69 6.38 12.40
CA ASP A 93 0.51 7.25 12.56
C ASP A 93 -0.81 6.48 12.44
N TYR A 94 -0.86 5.47 11.59
CA TYR A 94 -2.06 4.63 11.44
C TYR A 94 -2.27 3.75 12.66
N PHE A 95 -1.20 3.14 13.18
CA PHE A 95 -1.24 2.32 14.38
C PHE A 95 -1.71 3.15 15.57
N ASN A 96 -1.15 4.34 15.79
CA ASN A 96 -1.54 5.21 16.90
C ASN A 96 -3.02 5.61 16.82
N ARG A 97 -3.51 6.05 15.65
CA ARG A 97 -4.93 6.39 15.46
C ARG A 97 -5.84 5.17 15.63
N TRP A 98 -5.42 4.02 15.11
CA TRP A 98 -6.16 2.76 15.22
C TRP A 98 -6.29 2.32 16.67
N MET A 99 -5.18 2.26 17.41
CA MET A 99 -5.18 1.86 18.82
C MET A 99 -5.88 2.88 19.72
N ASN A 100 -5.93 4.15 19.34
CA ASN A 100 -6.74 5.15 20.05
C ASN A 100 -8.25 4.94 19.86
N LYS A 101 -8.69 4.58 18.64
CA LYS A 101 -10.11 4.33 18.35
C LYS A 101 -10.57 2.97 18.85
N TRP A 102 -9.75 1.93 18.66
CA TRP A 102 -10.01 0.56 19.07
C TRP A 102 -8.85 0.03 19.91
N PRO A 103 -8.82 0.32 21.23
CA PRO A 103 -7.71 -0.09 22.09
C PRO A 103 -7.63 -1.59 22.34
N THR A 104 -8.74 -2.32 22.15
CA THR A 104 -8.81 -3.77 22.37
C THR A 104 -9.52 -4.48 21.21
N LEU A 105 -9.32 -5.79 21.15
CA LEU A 105 -9.99 -6.70 20.23
C LEU A 105 -11.52 -6.49 20.22
N HIS A 106 -12.15 -6.39 21.40
CA HIS A 106 -13.60 -6.21 21.52
C HIS A 106 -14.10 -4.90 20.90
N HIS A 107 -13.34 -3.81 21.04
CA HIS A 107 -13.69 -2.55 20.40
C HIS A 107 -13.69 -2.68 18.87
N LEU A 108 -12.68 -3.35 18.31
CA LEU A 108 -12.63 -3.61 16.87
C LEU A 108 -13.75 -4.53 16.41
N ALA A 109 -14.09 -5.57 17.19
CA ALA A 109 -15.16 -6.51 16.84
C ALA A 109 -16.54 -5.84 16.69
N GLN A 110 -16.78 -4.76 17.43
CA GLN A 110 -18.01 -3.96 17.35
C GLN A 110 -18.02 -2.94 16.19
N ALA A 111 -16.89 -2.73 15.53
CA ALA A 111 -16.78 -1.75 14.46
C ALA A 111 -17.53 -2.18 13.19
N SER A 112 -17.99 -1.19 12.43
CA SER A 112 -18.47 -1.41 11.07
C SER A 112 -17.32 -1.52 10.07
N LEU A 113 -17.55 -2.22 8.94
CA LEU A 113 -16.56 -2.30 7.86
C LEU A 113 -16.25 -0.92 7.26
N GLU A 114 -17.24 0.00 7.24
CA GLU A 114 -17.03 1.35 6.73
C GLU A 114 -16.05 2.14 7.60
N GLU A 115 -16.20 2.09 8.92
CA GLU A 115 -15.25 2.74 9.83
C GLU A 115 -13.85 2.15 9.73
N VAL A 116 -13.74 0.83 9.62
CA VAL A 116 -12.45 0.14 9.44
C VAL A 116 -11.79 0.57 8.13
N ASN A 117 -12.54 0.63 7.03
CA ASN A 117 -12.04 1.09 5.74
C ASN A 117 -11.59 2.55 5.79
N GLU A 118 -12.33 3.40 6.51
CA GLU A 118 -11.98 4.81 6.71
C GLU A 118 -10.67 4.97 7.50
N MET A 119 -10.51 4.22 8.59
CA MET A 119 -9.27 4.25 9.39
C MET A 119 -8.07 3.68 8.62
N TRP A 120 -8.30 2.72 7.72
CA TRP A 120 -7.28 2.11 6.86
C TRP A 120 -6.96 2.91 5.59
N ALA A 121 -7.72 3.97 5.32
CA ALA A 121 -7.66 4.70 4.06
C ALA A 121 -6.27 5.28 3.78
N GLY A 122 -5.61 4.75 2.74
CA GLY A 122 -4.26 5.16 2.34
C GLY A 122 -3.16 4.14 2.63
N LEU A 123 -3.39 3.13 3.48
CA LEU A 123 -2.43 2.02 3.68
C LEU A 123 -2.40 1.03 2.51
N GLY A 124 -3.47 0.97 1.72
CA GLY A 124 -3.62 -0.01 0.64
C GLY A 124 -3.85 -1.43 1.16
N TYR A 125 -4.10 -2.36 0.23
CA TYR A 125 -4.42 -3.76 0.54
C TYR A 125 -5.55 -3.91 1.58
N TYR A 126 -6.69 -3.27 1.33
CA TYR A 126 -7.82 -3.13 2.28
C TYR A 126 -8.39 -4.46 2.79
N ARG A 127 -8.22 -5.55 2.03
CA ARG A 127 -8.60 -6.90 2.48
C ARG A 127 -7.93 -7.29 3.81
N ARG A 128 -6.74 -6.74 4.10
CA ARG A 128 -6.08 -6.90 5.40
C ARG A 128 -6.91 -6.34 6.56
N ALA A 129 -7.46 -5.14 6.40
CA ALA A 129 -8.31 -4.50 7.41
C ALA A 129 -9.62 -5.26 7.60
N GLN A 130 -10.19 -5.74 6.50
CA GLN A 130 -11.39 -6.59 6.54
C GLN A 130 -11.12 -7.89 7.30
N PHE A 131 -10.01 -8.58 7.04
CA PHE A 131 -9.65 -9.79 7.77
C PHE A 131 -9.34 -9.53 9.25
N LEU A 132 -8.74 -8.38 9.60
CA LEU A 132 -8.62 -7.97 11.01
C LEU A 132 -9.99 -7.86 11.69
N LEU A 133 -10.96 -7.22 11.04
CA LEU A 133 -12.31 -7.08 11.58
C LEU A 133 -13.01 -8.44 11.72
N GLU A 134 -12.94 -9.27 10.68
CA GLU A 134 -13.56 -10.60 10.68
C GLU A 134 -12.95 -11.51 11.75
N GLY A 135 -11.62 -11.58 11.85
CA GLY A 135 -10.95 -12.36 12.89
C GLY A 135 -11.18 -11.79 14.30
N ALA A 136 -11.35 -10.47 14.44
CA ALA A 136 -11.67 -9.86 15.72
C ALA A 136 -13.07 -10.24 16.22
N LYS A 137 -14.04 -10.32 15.30
CA LYS A 137 -15.38 -10.82 15.60
C LYS A 137 -15.35 -12.30 16.00
N GLU A 138 -14.65 -13.13 15.23
CA GLU A 138 -14.47 -14.56 15.51
C GLU A 138 -13.88 -14.78 16.92
N LEU A 139 -12.81 -14.05 17.26
CA LEU A 139 -12.18 -14.15 18.58
C LEU A 139 -13.07 -13.61 19.71
N ALA A 140 -13.83 -12.54 19.46
CA ALA A 140 -14.74 -11.98 20.46
C ALA A 140 -15.90 -12.93 20.78
N GLU A 141 -16.43 -13.63 19.78
CA GLU A 141 -17.44 -14.69 19.95
C GLU A 141 -16.89 -15.89 20.72
N GLY A 142 -15.61 -16.22 20.52
CA GLY A 142 -14.89 -17.30 21.20
C GLY A 142 -14.37 -16.99 22.61
N GLY A 143 -14.80 -15.88 23.24
CA GLY A 143 -14.40 -15.52 24.61
C GLY A 143 -13.32 -14.44 24.73
N GLY A 144 -12.89 -13.83 23.62
CA GLY A 144 -12.07 -12.61 23.62
C GLY A 144 -10.56 -12.80 23.85
N SER A 145 -10.08 -14.04 24.02
CA SER A 145 -8.66 -14.33 24.24
C SER A 145 -7.97 -14.83 22.97
N PHE A 146 -6.73 -14.39 22.75
CA PHE A 146 -5.89 -14.92 21.68
C PHE A 146 -5.39 -16.34 22.01
N PRO A 147 -5.44 -17.28 21.05
CA PRO A 147 -4.72 -18.54 21.16
C PRO A 147 -3.21 -18.29 21.23
N GLU A 148 -2.50 -19.14 21.98
CA GLU A 148 -1.04 -19.00 22.13
C GLU A 148 -0.26 -19.84 21.11
N THR A 149 -0.90 -20.82 20.46
CA THR A 149 -0.22 -21.75 19.54
C THR A 149 -0.32 -21.26 18.09
N VAL A 150 0.72 -21.52 17.30
CA VAL A 150 0.73 -21.19 15.87
C VAL A 150 -0.40 -21.92 15.13
N SER A 151 -0.68 -23.17 15.50
CA SER A 151 -1.74 -23.97 14.87
C SER A 151 -3.12 -23.33 15.06
N ASP A 152 -3.43 -22.89 16.27
CA ASP A 152 -4.72 -22.28 16.57
C ASP A 152 -4.82 -20.86 16.02
N LEU A 153 -3.74 -20.08 16.09
CA LEU A 153 -3.69 -18.74 15.49
C LEU A 153 -3.95 -18.76 13.99
N ARG A 154 -3.47 -19.79 13.27
CA ARG A 154 -3.67 -19.95 11.82
C ARG A 154 -5.11 -20.27 11.42
N LYS A 155 -5.97 -20.69 12.36
CA LYS A 155 -7.40 -20.92 12.09
C LYS A 155 -8.14 -19.60 11.88
N ILE A 156 -7.66 -18.53 12.51
CA ILE A 156 -8.27 -17.20 12.45
C ILE A 156 -8.06 -16.59 11.07
N LYS A 157 -9.14 -16.06 10.49
CA LYS A 157 -9.12 -15.53 9.12
C LYS A 157 -8.09 -14.40 8.95
N GLY A 158 -7.23 -14.55 7.94
CA GLY A 158 -6.18 -13.58 7.60
C GLY A 158 -4.90 -13.71 8.42
N ILE A 159 -4.82 -14.63 9.38
CA ILE A 159 -3.58 -14.97 10.07
C ILE A 159 -2.86 -16.08 9.31
N GLY A 160 -1.82 -15.69 8.57
CA GLY A 160 -0.89 -16.62 7.94
C GLY A 160 0.20 -17.11 8.89
N GLU A 161 1.05 -18.01 8.41
CA GLU A 161 2.15 -18.61 9.18
C GLU A 161 3.10 -17.56 9.80
N TYR A 162 3.47 -16.53 9.03
CA TYR A 162 4.25 -15.39 9.52
C TYR A 162 3.58 -14.69 10.71
N THR A 163 2.33 -14.25 10.53
CA THR A 163 1.61 -13.49 11.56
C THR A 163 1.36 -14.33 12.80
N ALA A 164 1.05 -15.62 12.63
CA ALA A 164 0.90 -16.56 13.75
C ALA A 164 2.21 -16.72 14.54
N GLY A 165 3.34 -16.91 13.85
CA GLY A 165 4.66 -16.96 14.50
C GLY A 165 5.01 -15.66 15.24
N ALA A 166 4.70 -14.50 14.63
CA ALA A 166 4.96 -13.20 15.23
C ALA A 166 4.15 -13.00 16.52
N ILE A 167 2.84 -13.28 16.49
CA ILE A 167 1.99 -13.19 17.68
C ILE A 167 2.47 -14.19 18.75
N ALA A 168 2.64 -15.47 18.40
CA ALA A 168 3.05 -16.52 19.33
C ALA A 168 4.40 -16.23 20.01
N SER A 169 5.39 -15.74 19.26
CA SER A 169 6.71 -15.44 19.80
C SER A 169 6.77 -14.11 20.56
N ILE A 170 6.20 -13.02 20.03
CA ILE A 170 6.32 -11.67 20.60
C ILE A 170 5.37 -11.45 21.78
N ALA A 171 4.13 -11.97 21.70
CA ALA A 171 3.14 -11.81 22.75
C ALA A 171 3.17 -12.97 23.76
N PHE A 172 3.34 -14.20 23.29
CA PHE A 172 3.20 -15.41 24.13
C PHE A 172 4.50 -16.18 24.39
N LYS A 173 5.65 -15.61 24.00
CA LYS A 173 6.99 -16.16 24.24
C LYS A 173 7.16 -17.62 23.80
N LYS A 174 6.43 -18.06 22.77
CA LYS A 174 6.61 -19.39 22.20
C LYS A 174 7.86 -19.39 21.30
N ALA A 175 8.71 -20.40 21.45
CA ALA A 175 9.92 -20.59 20.66
C ALA A 175 9.60 -21.06 19.24
N VAL A 176 9.03 -20.16 18.44
CA VAL A 176 8.65 -20.39 17.05
C VAL A 176 9.30 -19.35 16.14
N PRO A 177 9.77 -19.74 14.95
CA PRO A 177 10.41 -18.82 14.02
C PRO A 177 9.41 -17.87 13.37
N VAL A 178 9.94 -16.78 12.84
CA VAL A 178 9.22 -15.82 12.00
C VAL A 178 10.07 -15.53 10.77
N VAL A 179 9.49 -15.67 9.57
CA VAL A 179 10.23 -15.48 8.31
C VAL A 179 9.53 -14.46 7.42
N ASP A 180 10.13 -13.28 7.26
CA ASP A 180 9.77 -12.27 6.27
C ASP A 180 10.88 -12.06 5.22
N GLY A 181 10.70 -11.08 4.34
CA GLY A 181 11.72 -10.72 3.35
C GLY A 181 13.04 -10.18 3.96
N ASN A 182 13.02 -9.69 5.21
CA ASN A 182 14.22 -9.27 5.92
C ASN A 182 14.99 -10.49 6.43
N VAL A 183 14.30 -11.41 7.11
CA VAL A 183 14.85 -12.67 7.61
C VAL A 183 15.40 -13.53 6.48
N VAL A 184 14.64 -13.72 5.40
CA VAL A 184 15.10 -14.44 4.20
C VAL A 184 16.43 -13.87 3.70
N ARG A 185 16.52 -12.53 3.63
CA ARG A 185 17.74 -11.87 3.16
C ARG A 185 18.92 -12.08 4.10
N VAL A 186 18.71 -11.94 5.41
CA VAL A 186 19.76 -12.18 6.41
C VAL A 186 20.24 -13.63 6.33
N ILE A 187 19.35 -14.61 6.43
CA ILE A 187 19.71 -16.04 6.41
C ILE A 187 20.37 -16.42 5.08
N SER A 188 19.87 -15.89 3.95
CA SER A 188 20.48 -16.17 2.64
C SER A 188 21.95 -15.71 2.56
N ARG A 189 22.31 -14.62 3.25
CA ARG A 189 23.67 -14.10 3.30
C ARG A 189 24.53 -14.83 4.34
N LEU A 190 23.93 -15.21 5.46
CA LEU A 190 24.60 -16.04 6.47
C LEU A 190 25.02 -17.38 5.89
N LYS A 191 24.14 -18.05 5.13
CA LYS A 191 24.38 -19.40 4.59
C LYS A 191 24.70 -19.46 3.09
N ALA A 192 24.96 -18.32 2.44
CA ALA A 192 25.25 -18.25 1.01
C ALA A 192 24.21 -18.95 0.11
N ILE A 193 22.93 -18.80 0.46
CA ILE A 193 21.81 -19.37 -0.30
C ILE A 193 21.45 -18.42 -1.44
N SER A 194 21.85 -18.78 -2.66
CA SER A 194 21.52 -18.04 -3.88
C SER A 194 20.19 -18.46 -4.51
N ALA A 195 19.51 -19.49 -3.99
CA ALA A 195 18.26 -19.99 -4.57
C ALA A 195 17.14 -18.94 -4.62
N ASN A 196 16.19 -19.15 -5.55
CA ASN A 196 15.01 -18.28 -5.65
C ASN A 196 14.20 -18.34 -4.34
N PRO A 197 14.05 -17.22 -3.62
CA PRO A 197 13.39 -17.19 -2.30
C PRO A 197 11.87 -17.39 -2.38
N LYS A 198 11.31 -17.56 -3.57
CA LYS A 198 9.88 -17.84 -3.79
C LYS A 198 9.59 -19.30 -4.10
N ASN A 199 10.60 -20.14 -4.32
CA ASN A 199 10.40 -21.56 -4.54
C ASN A 199 10.03 -22.24 -3.21
N ALA A 200 9.08 -23.18 -3.25
CA ALA A 200 8.56 -23.83 -2.04
C ALA A 200 9.66 -24.47 -1.18
N ALA A 201 10.54 -25.29 -1.76
CA ALA A 201 11.66 -25.92 -1.04
C ALA A 201 12.62 -24.89 -0.41
N THR A 202 12.89 -23.78 -1.10
CA THR A 202 13.71 -22.69 -0.55
C THR A 202 13.02 -22.01 0.64
N VAL A 203 11.71 -21.78 0.55
CA VAL A 203 10.91 -21.19 1.64
C VAL A 203 10.94 -22.10 2.86
N GLU A 204 10.70 -23.40 2.67
CA GLU A 204 10.78 -24.41 3.74
C GLU A 204 12.16 -24.44 4.41
N THR A 205 13.23 -24.36 3.61
CA THR A 205 14.60 -24.26 4.14
C THR A 205 14.78 -23.02 5.01
N PHE A 206 14.27 -21.85 4.60
CA PHE A 206 14.36 -20.63 5.42
C PHE A 206 13.59 -20.76 6.74
N TRP A 207 12.43 -21.41 6.74
CA TRP A 207 11.68 -21.71 7.96
C TRP A 207 12.43 -22.67 8.90
N LYS A 208 13.01 -23.75 8.35
CA LYS A 208 13.86 -24.69 9.10
C LYS A 208 15.05 -23.96 9.74
N LEU A 209 15.77 -23.17 8.97
CA LEU A 209 16.94 -22.42 9.42
C LEU A 209 16.59 -21.36 10.47
N ALA A 210 15.49 -20.63 10.28
CA ALA A 210 15.00 -19.69 11.29
C ALA A 210 14.59 -20.41 12.59
N GLY A 211 14.01 -21.61 12.48
CA GLY A 211 13.66 -22.46 13.63
C GLY A 211 14.87 -22.97 14.41
N GLN A 212 15.99 -23.21 13.74
CA GLN A 212 17.26 -23.51 14.43
C GLN A 212 17.79 -22.31 15.21
N LEU A 213 17.62 -21.10 14.66
CA LEU A 213 18.16 -19.87 15.23
C LEU A 213 17.33 -19.29 16.37
N VAL A 214 16.00 -19.45 16.38
CA VAL A 214 15.12 -18.81 17.37
C VAL A 214 15.59 -19.10 18.80
N ASP A 215 15.78 -18.03 19.59
CA ASP A 215 16.22 -18.17 20.97
C ASP A 215 15.09 -18.75 21.84
N PRO A 216 15.32 -19.84 22.61
CA PRO A 216 14.28 -20.46 23.41
C PRO A 216 13.83 -19.61 24.62
N CYS A 217 14.68 -18.68 25.09
CA CYS A 217 14.40 -17.84 26.26
C CYS A 217 13.75 -16.50 25.87
N ARG A 218 14.15 -15.95 24.72
CA ARG A 218 13.71 -14.64 24.19
C ARG A 218 13.26 -14.74 22.73
N PRO A 219 12.30 -15.62 22.38
CA PRO A 219 11.97 -15.88 20.97
C PRO A 219 11.38 -14.67 20.26
N GLY A 220 10.53 -13.91 20.93
CA GLY A 220 9.96 -12.67 20.40
C GLY A 220 11.01 -11.60 20.11
N ASP A 221 11.95 -11.38 21.03
CA ASP A 221 13.03 -10.41 20.83
C ASP A 221 13.98 -10.88 19.74
N PHE A 222 14.33 -12.18 19.71
CA PHE A 222 15.19 -12.73 18.68
C PHE A 222 14.59 -12.57 17.27
N ASN A 223 13.31 -12.92 17.10
CA ASN A 223 12.61 -12.74 15.82
C ASN A 223 12.60 -11.26 15.41
N GLN A 224 12.30 -10.35 16.34
CA GLN A 224 12.33 -8.92 16.07
C GLN A 224 13.73 -8.41 15.76
N ALA A 225 14.76 -8.90 16.44
CA ALA A 225 16.16 -8.54 16.20
C ALA A 225 16.61 -8.96 14.81
N LEU A 226 16.23 -10.15 14.36
CA LEU A 226 16.56 -10.64 13.02
C LEU A 226 15.87 -9.82 11.92
N MET A 227 14.60 -9.44 12.13
CA MET A 227 13.88 -8.50 11.26
C MET A 227 14.52 -7.11 11.27
N GLU A 228 14.87 -6.59 12.44
CA GLU A 228 15.50 -5.27 12.65
C GLU A 228 16.87 -5.19 11.96
N LEU A 229 17.69 -6.23 12.11
CA LEU A 229 18.98 -6.36 11.45
C LEU A 229 18.83 -6.28 9.93
N GLY A 230 17.88 -7.03 9.37
CA GLY A 230 17.56 -6.95 7.95
C GLY A 230 17.11 -5.55 7.54
N ALA A 231 16.25 -4.91 8.33
CA ALA A 231 15.68 -3.61 8.01
C ALA A 231 16.69 -2.45 8.07
N THR A 232 17.68 -2.52 8.97
CA THR A 232 18.54 -1.37 9.31
C THR A 232 19.99 -1.53 8.82
N LEU A 233 20.60 -2.69 8.99
CA LEU A 233 22.01 -2.93 8.66
C LEU A 233 22.17 -3.81 7.42
N CYS A 234 21.54 -4.98 7.40
CA CYS A 234 21.64 -5.95 6.32
C CYS A 234 20.68 -5.59 5.16
N SER A 235 20.77 -4.35 4.65
CA SER A 235 19.87 -3.79 3.65
C SER A 235 20.04 -4.41 2.24
N LEU A 236 19.09 -4.15 1.34
CA LEU A 236 19.08 -4.71 -0.01
C LEU A 236 20.25 -4.23 -0.88
N SER A 237 20.61 -2.95 -0.79
CA SER A 237 21.54 -2.29 -1.73
C SER A 237 22.85 -1.86 -1.10
N ASN A 238 22.85 -1.45 0.17
CA ASN A 238 24.03 -0.95 0.85
C ASN A 238 24.09 -1.55 2.27
N PRO A 239 24.46 -2.84 2.41
CA PRO A 239 24.50 -3.47 3.71
C PRO A 239 25.66 -2.90 4.55
N GLY A 240 25.36 -2.49 5.79
CA GLY A 240 26.33 -2.00 6.77
C GLY A 240 27.13 -3.14 7.42
N CYS A 241 27.82 -3.96 6.61
CA CYS A 241 28.47 -5.19 7.07
C CYS A 241 29.52 -4.96 8.17
N ALA A 242 30.18 -3.80 8.19
CA ALA A 242 31.19 -3.47 9.20
C ALA A 242 30.59 -3.29 10.60
N ALA A 243 29.35 -2.81 10.70
CA ALA A 243 28.63 -2.62 11.96
C ALA A 243 27.68 -3.78 12.28
N CYS A 244 27.66 -4.84 11.47
CA CYS A 244 26.76 -5.97 11.66
C CYS A 244 27.27 -6.86 12.82
N PRO A 245 26.45 -7.11 13.85
CA PRO A 245 26.87 -7.87 15.04
C PRO A 245 27.20 -9.33 14.75
N ILE A 246 26.63 -9.89 13.68
CA ILE A 246 26.82 -11.28 13.26
C ILE A 246 27.61 -11.39 11.95
N SER A 247 28.47 -10.39 11.68
CA SER A 247 29.29 -10.36 10.46
C SER A 247 30.32 -11.48 10.39
N ALA A 248 30.82 -11.94 11.54
CA ALA A 248 31.79 -13.04 11.62
C ALA A 248 31.21 -14.38 11.14
N GLN A 249 29.90 -14.60 11.32
CA GLN A 249 29.18 -15.80 10.88
C GLN A 249 28.62 -15.67 9.46
N CYS A 250 28.86 -14.55 8.77
CA CYS A 250 28.29 -14.32 7.45
C CYS A 250 29.14 -14.94 6.34
N HIS A 251 28.70 -16.10 5.81
CA HIS A 251 29.44 -16.82 4.78
C HIS A 251 29.64 -15.98 3.52
N VAL A 252 28.62 -15.26 3.05
CA VAL A 252 28.75 -14.43 1.83
C VAL A 252 29.72 -13.27 2.05
N LEU A 253 29.78 -12.69 3.26
CA LEU A 253 30.77 -11.66 3.56
C LEU A 253 32.19 -12.23 3.49
N SER A 254 32.42 -13.41 4.05
CA SER A 254 33.70 -14.12 3.95
C SER A 254 34.10 -14.37 2.50
N LEU A 255 33.18 -14.91 1.68
CA LEU A 255 33.40 -15.13 0.24
C LEU A 255 33.70 -13.83 -0.51
N SER A 256 32.98 -12.75 -0.21
CA SER A 256 33.18 -11.45 -0.87
C SER A 256 34.53 -10.79 -0.55
N ARG A 257 35.14 -11.14 0.59
CA ARG A 257 36.50 -10.70 0.95
C ARG A 257 37.57 -11.50 0.21
N GLN A 258 37.26 -12.73 -0.19
CA GLN A 258 38.18 -13.63 -0.91
C GLN A 258 38.11 -13.46 -2.43
N SER A 259 36.98 -12.97 -2.96
CA SER A 259 36.75 -12.84 -4.41
C SER A 259 35.95 -11.59 -4.76
N GLU A 260 36.51 -10.75 -5.63
CA GLU A 260 35.83 -9.56 -6.17
C GLU A 260 34.59 -9.88 -7.03
N LEU A 261 34.38 -11.15 -7.39
CA LEU A 261 33.24 -11.58 -8.21
C LEU A 261 31.95 -11.81 -7.42
N VAL A 262 32.05 -11.89 -6.09
CA VAL A 262 30.94 -12.21 -5.18
C VAL A 262 30.60 -11.00 -4.34
N HIS A 263 29.35 -10.52 -4.41
CA HIS A 263 28.88 -9.46 -3.53
C HIS A 263 27.77 -9.94 -2.60
N VAL A 264 27.76 -9.41 -1.38
CA VAL A 264 26.67 -9.61 -0.40
C VAL A 264 25.30 -9.26 -0.98
N THR A 265 25.24 -8.30 -1.90
CA THR A 265 24.00 -7.86 -2.57
C THR A 265 23.48 -8.85 -3.62
N ASP A 266 24.24 -9.87 -3.98
CA ASP A 266 23.82 -10.91 -4.92
C ASP A 266 22.98 -12.00 -4.24
N TYR A 267 22.88 -11.96 -2.91
CA TYR A 267 22.14 -12.91 -2.07
C TYR A 267 21.01 -12.19 -1.31
N PRO A 268 19.74 -12.65 -1.44
CA PRO A 268 19.28 -13.74 -2.31
C PRO A 268 19.19 -13.26 -3.78
N ILE A 269 19.05 -14.19 -4.73
CA ILE A 269 18.87 -13.82 -6.15
C ILE A 269 17.62 -12.95 -6.30
N LYS A 270 17.77 -11.88 -7.09
CA LYS A 270 16.67 -10.97 -7.43
C LYS A 270 15.69 -11.67 -8.36
N VAL A 271 14.48 -11.89 -7.88
CA VAL A 271 13.38 -12.41 -8.70
C VAL A 271 12.84 -11.29 -9.59
N VAL A 272 12.83 -11.52 -10.90
CA VAL A 272 12.21 -10.60 -11.87
C VAL A 272 10.71 -10.54 -11.59
N LYS A 273 10.17 -9.33 -11.41
CA LYS A 273 8.73 -9.13 -11.21
C LYS A 273 8.00 -9.28 -12.55
N ALA A 274 6.84 -9.94 -12.52
CA ALA A 274 5.94 -10.00 -13.66
C ALA A 274 5.52 -8.58 -14.08
N LYS A 275 5.31 -8.36 -15.38
CA LYS A 275 4.79 -7.09 -15.89
C LYS A 275 3.34 -6.90 -15.41
N GLN A 276 3.02 -5.68 -15.00
CA GLN A 276 1.65 -5.32 -14.59
C GLN A 276 0.72 -5.36 -15.80
N ARG A 277 -0.51 -5.85 -15.60
CA ARG A 277 -1.55 -5.80 -16.62
C ARG A 277 -2.04 -4.36 -16.81
N ARG A 278 -2.36 -3.97 -18.04
CA ARG A 278 -2.89 -2.64 -18.36
C ARG A 278 -4.41 -2.70 -18.34
N GLU A 279 -5.03 -1.76 -17.64
CA GLU A 279 -6.47 -1.61 -17.58
C GLU A 279 -6.84 -0.14 -17.83
N PHE A 280 -8.06 0.09 -18.30
CA PHE A 280 -8.57 1.40 -18.67
C PHE A 280 -9.92 1.63 -17.99
N SER A 281 -10.19 2.84 -17.51
CA SER A 281 -11.48 3.16 -16.90
C SER A 281 -11.90 4.58 -17.25
N ALA A 282 -13.17 4.76 -17.58
CA ALA A 282 -13.82 6.06 -17.60
C ALA A 282 -14.35 6.38 -16.20
N VAL A 283 -14.05 7.57 -15.67
CA VAL A 283 -14.44 8.04 -14.35
C VAL A 283 -15.16 9.37 -14.51
N SER A 284 -16.37 9.47 -13.97
CA SER A 284 -17.17 10.69 -14.02
C SER A 284 -17.37 11.25 -12.61
N VAL A 285 -16.83 12.43 -12.37
CA VAL A 285 -17.07 13.17 -11.13
C VAL A 285 -18.37 13.94 -11.31
N VAL A 286 -19.46 13.37 -10.77
CA VAL A 286 -20.79 13.97 -10.88
C VAL A 286 -21.01 14.91 -9.70
N GLU A 287 -21.17 16.19 -10.01
CA GLU A 287 -21.53 17.24 -9.06
C GLU A 287 -22.96 17.71 -9.31
N ILE A 288 -23.74 17.84 -8.24
CA ILE A 288 -25.10 18.32 -8.27
C ILE A 288 -25.14 19.65 -7.52
N LEU A 289 -25.62 20.68 -8.20
CA LEU A 289 -25.88 21.99 -7.61
C LEU A 289 -27.25 21.94 -6.92
N ASP A 290 -27.30 22.32 -5.63
CA ASP A 290 -28.54 22.31 -4.86
C ASP A 290 -29.44 23.49 -5.24
N CYS A 291 -30.76 23.29 -5.17
CA CYS A 291 -31.77 24.29 -5.56
C CYS A 291 -32.24 25.19 -4.40
N GLN A 292 -31.71 25.05 -3.17
CA GLN A 292 -32.22 25.85 -2.05
C GLN A 292 -31.73 27.30 -2.11
N GLU A 293 -32.55 28.16 -2.71
CA GLU A 293 -32.64 29.60 -2.43
C GLU A 293 -33.08 29.82 -0.97
N THR A 294 -32.26 29.46 0.00
CA THR A 294 -32.42 29.92 1.37
C THR A 294 -31.08 30.44 1.88
N MET A 295 -30.89 31.73 1.62
CA MET A 295 -30.05 32.69 2.36
C MET A 295 -28.68 32.18 2.88
N GLY A 296 -27.67 32.29 2.03
CA GLY A 296 -26.25 32.29 2.40
C GLY A 296 -25.32 32.26 1.18
N PRO A 297 -24.15 32.94 1.18
CA PRO A 297 -23.29 33.12 0.00
C PRO A 297 -22.46 31.88 -0.40
N GLN A 298 -22.91 30.66 -0.10
CA GLN A 298 -22.25 29.43 -0.54
C GLN A 298 -23.31 28.41 -0.98
N SER A 299 -23.60 28.33 -2.28
CA SER A 299 -24.31 27.19 -2.84
C SER A 299 -23.55 25.90 -2.51
N SER A 300 -24.12 25.03 -1.68
CA SER A 300 -23.51 23.74 -1.35
C SER A 300 -23.67 22.80 -2.53
N SER A 301 -22.57 22.44 -3.19
CA SER A 301 -22.59 21.37 -4.19
C SER A 301 -22.36 20.01 -3.54
N LYS A 302 -23.08 19.01 -4.05
CA LYS A 302 -23.04 17.62 -3.59
C LYS A 302 -22.41 16.74 -4.68
N PHE A 303 -21.59 15.79 -4.28
CA PHE A 303 -20.98 14.80 -5.17
C PHE A 303 -21.65 13.44 -5.01
N ILE A 304 -21.78 12.70 -6.11
CA ILE A 304 -22.23 11.31 -6.07
C ILE A 304 -21.02 10.39 -5.88
N LEU A 305 -21.10 9.50 -4.89
CA LEU A 305 -20.21 8.36 -4.76
C LEU A 305 -20.98 7.05 -4.84
N VAL A 306 -20.35 6.04 -5.43
CA VAL A 306 -20.80 4.65 -5.46
C VAL A 306 -19.91 3.79 -4.59
N LYS A 307 -20.50 2.81 -3.91
CA LYS A 307 -19.77 1.80 -3.15
C LYS A 307 -19.47 0.63 -4.08
N ARG A 308 -18.19 0.25 -4.14
CA ARG A 308 -17.75 -0.94 -4.87
C ARG A 308 -18.33 -2.20 -4.23
N PRO A 309 -18.50 -3.30 -4.99
CA PRO A 309 -18.90 -4.59 -4.45
C PRO A 309 -18.03 -5.04 -3.26
N ASN A 310 -18.54 -5.93 -2.42
CA ASN A 310 -17.80 -6.45 -1.26
C ASN A 310 -16.67 -7.42 -1.65
N GLU A 311 -16.46 -7.66 -2.94
CA GLU A 311 -15.42 -8.54 -3.47
C GLU A 311 -14.64 -7.86 -4.61
N GLY A 312 -13.46 -8.40 -4.90
CA GLY A 312 -12.60 -7.90 -5.98
C GLY A 312 -11.73 -6.70 -5.58
N LEU A 313 -11.33 -5.92 -6.60
CA LEU A 313 -10.42 -4.78 -6.42
C LEU A 313 -11.11 -3.67 -5.62
N LEU A 314 -10.45 -3.21 -4.55
CA LEU A 314 -10.93 -2.11 -3.69
C LEU A 314 -12.33 -2.38 -3.10
N ALA A 315 -12.59 -3.63 -2.74
CA ALA A 315 -13.86 -4.11 -2.21
C ALA A 315 -14.44 -3.23 -1.08
N GLY A 316 -15.72 -2.87 -1.19
CA GLY A 316 -16.47 -2.12 -0.18
C GLY A 316 -16.07 -0.65 -0.02
N LEU A 317 -15.17 -0.12 -0.86
CA LEU A 317 -14.73 1.28 -0.82
C LEU A 317 -15.60 2.18 -1.69
N TRP A 318 -15.62 3.46 -1.35
CA TRP A 318 -16.33 4.50 -2.09
C TRP A 318 -15.47 5.05 -3.24
N GLU A 319 -16.10 5.24 -4.40
CA GLU A 319 -15.49 5.84 -5.59
C GLU A 319 -16.48 6.72 -6.35
N PHE A 320 -15.97 7.53 -7.28
CA PHE A 320 -16.83 8.20 -8.24
C PHE A 320 -17.38 7.18 -9.26
N PRO A 321 -18.56 7.44 -9.85
CA PRO A 321 -19.08 6.67 -10.98
C PRO A 321 -17.98 6.31 -11.98
N SER A 322 -17.76 5.02 -12.19
CA SER A 322 -16.69 4.52 -13.04
C SER A 322 -17.09 3.28 -13.83
N VAL A 323 -16.54 3.16 -15.04
CA VAL A 323 -16.77 2.02 -15.93
C VAL A 323 -15.41 1.51 -16.42
N LEU A 324 -15.20 0.20 -16.34
CA LEU A 324 -14.01 -0.45 -16.89
C LEU A 324 -14.14 -0.55 -18.42
N LEU A 325 -13.04 -0.27 -19.13
CA LEU A 325 -12.97 -0.30 -20.58
C LEU A 325 -12.00 -1.40 -21.02
N GLU A 326 -12.34 -2.13 -22.08
CA GLU A 326 -11.49 -3.21 -22.61
C GLU A 326 -10.18 -2.70 -23.22
N LYS A 327 -10.20 -1.48 -23.76
CA LYS A 327 -9.08 -0.83 -24.44
C LYS A 327 -9.12 0.69 -24.28
N GLU A 328 -8.10 1.36 -24.80
CA GLU A 328 -8.12 2.82 -24.93
C GLU A 328 -9.33 3.24 -25.78
N ALA A 329 -10.05 4.25 -25.30
CA ALA A 329 -11.30 4.71 -25.90
C ALA A 329 -11.27 6.22 -26.06
N ASP A 330 -11.83 6.71 -27.17
CA ASP A 330 -12.01 8.13 -27.44
C ASP A 330 -13.03 8.78 -26.49
N LEU A 331 -13.15 10.12 -26.54
CA LEU A 331 -14.07 10.86 -25.68
C LEU A 331 -15.55 10.45 -25.84
N ALA A 332 -16.02 10.19 -27.06
CA ALA A 332 -17.42 9.85 -27.32
C ALA A 332 -17.76 8.46 -26.76
N SER A 333 -16.88 7.49 -26.96
CA SER A 333 -16.99 6.14 -26.41
C SER A 333 -17.00 6.14 -24.87
N ARG A 334 -16.09 6.92 -24.25
CA ARG A 334 -16.03 7.12 -22.80
C ARG A 334 -17.34 7.70 -22.24
N ARG A 335 -17.84 8.78 -22.86
CA ARG A 335 -19.09 9.44 -22.44
C ARG A 335 -20.30 8.53 -22.57
N LYS A 336 -20.42 7.80 -23.68
CA LYS A 336 -21.50 6.83 -23.89
C LYS A 336 -21.51 5.74 -22.81
N ALA A 337 -20.34 5.23 -22.43
CA ALA A 337 -20.22 4.23 -21.37
C ALA A 337 -20.68 4.78 -20.00
N ILE A 338 -20.26 6.01 -19.65
CA ILE A 338 -20.71 6.68 -18.43
C ILE A 338 -22.22 6.95 -18.46
N ASP A 339 -22.76 7.45 -19.58
CA ASP A 339 -24.18 7.77 -19.71
C ASP A 339 -25.05 6.53 -19.51
N ASN A 340 -24.65 5.41 -20.14
CA ASN A 340 -25.30 4.12 -19.93
C ASN A 340 -25.23 3.66 -18.47
N PHE A 341 -24.09 3.85 -17.80
CA PHE A 341 -23.92 3.51 -16.39
C PHE A 341 -24.79 4.39 -15.48
N LEU A 342 -24.85 5.70 -15.74
CA LEU A 342 -25.67 6.63 -14.97
C LEU A 342 -27.17 6.34 -15.15
N GLN A 343 -27.57 6.02 -16.38
CA GLN A 343 -28.94 5.63 -16.69
C GLN A 343 -29.31 4.30 -16.01
N SER A 344 -28.49 3.26 -16.14
CA SER A 344 -28.78 1.94 -15.57
C SER A 344 -28.73 1.91 -14.04
N SER A 345 -27.79 2.65 -13.45
CA SER A 345 -27.51 2.58 -12.00
C SER A 345 -28.33 3.59 -11.18
N PHE A 346 -28.70 4.72 -11.78
CA PHE A 346 -29.36 5.82 -11.08
C PHE A 346 -30.66 6.28 -11.74
N ASN A 347 -31.07 5.69 -12.87
CA ASN A 347 -32.18 6.18 -13.69
C ASN A 347 -32.03 7.67 -14.06
N LEU A 348 -30.78 8.15 -14.16
CA LEU A 348 -30.46 9.50 -14.58
C LEU A 348 -30.54 9.55 -16.10
N ASP A 349 -31.72 9.90 -16.62
CA ASP A 349 -31.80 10.33 -18.00
C ASP A 349 -31.28 11.77 -18.11
N LEU A 350 -30.06 11.91 -18.63
CA LEU A 350 -29.40 13.19 -18.85
C LEU A 350 -30.11 14.08 -19.89
N LYS A 351 -31.06 13.54 -20.65
CA LYS A 351 -31.87 14.29 -21.63
C LYS A 351 -33.17 14.80 -21.01
N GLU A 352 -33.87 13.97 -20.24
CA GLU A 352 -35.21 14.30 -19.74
C GLU A 352 -35.21 14.85 -18.30
N SER A 353 -34.50 14.21 -17.38
CA SER A 353 -34.67 14.41 -15.92
C SER A 353 -33.78 15.47 -15.28
N THR A 354 -32.66 15.82 -15.91
CA THR A 354 -31.66 16.76 -15.38
C THR A 354 -31.22 17.77 -16.45
N ARG A 355 -30.76 18.95 -16.02
CA ARG A 355 -30.10 19.92 -16.91
C ARG A 355 -28.59 19.79 -16.71
N ILE A 356 -27.87 19.41 -17.76
CA ILE A 356 -26.40 19.47 -17.76
C ILE A 356 -26.00 20.94 -17.75
N VAL A 357 -25.28 21.38 -16.72
CA VAL A 357 -24.72 22.73 -16.61
C VAL A 357 -23.39 22.79 -17.36
N SER A 358 -22.50 21.84 -17.08
CA SER A 358 -21.26 21.65 -17.83
C SER A 358 -20.84 20.18 -17.85
N ARG A 359 -20.09 19.80 -18.88
CA ARG A 359 -19.46 18.48 -18.99
C ARG A 359 -18.10 18.60 -19.67
N GLU A 360 -17.04 18.43 -18.89
CA GLU A 360 -15.67 18.73 -19.30
C GLU A 360 -14.77 17.50 -19.18
N ASP A 361 -13.87 17.31 -20.15
CA ASP A 361 -12.80 16.30 -20.07
C ASP A 361 -11.64 16.91 -19.28
N ILE A 362 -11.40 16.39 -18.09
CA ILE A 362 -10.37 16.90 -17.15
C ILE A 362 -8.99 16.31 -17.48
N GLY A 363 -8.97 15.15 -18.14
CA GLY A 363 -7.76 14.49 -18.62
C GLY A 363 -7.53 13.11 -18.02
N GLU A 364 -6.26 12.69 -18.02
CA GLU A 364 -5.89 11.30 -17.74
C GLU A 364 -5.06 11.18 -16.45
N TYR A 365 -5.26 10.09 -15.71
CA TYR A 365 -4.45 9.73 -14.57
C TYR A 365 -4.14 8.24 -14.55
N VAL A 366 -2.86 7.89 -14.38
CA VAL A 366 -2.43 6.49 -14.26
C VAL A 366 -2.23 6.14 -12.79
N HIS A 367 -3.09 5.29 -12.26
CA HIS A 367 -2.96 4.72 -10.94
C HIS A 367 -2.29 3.35 -11.00
N VAL A 368 -1.23 3.15 -10.20
CA VAL A 368 -0.40 1.93 -10.25
C VAL A 368 -0.62 1.08 -9.01
N PHE A 369 -1.12 -0.13 -9.21
CA PHE A 369 -1.20 -1.22 -8.24
C PHE A 369 -0.06 -2.21 -8.47
N SER A 370 0.19 -3.10 -7.52
CA SER A 370 1.26 -4.12 -7.65
C SER A 370 1.09 -5.05 -8.86
N HIS A 371 -0.14 -5.31 -9.29
CA HIS A 371 -0.46 -6.20 -10.41
C HIS A 371 -1.18 -5.51 -11.58
N ILE A 372 -1.59 -4.24 -11.43
CA ILE A 372 -2.38 -3.49 -12.41
C ILE A 372 -1.78 -2.11 -12.62
N ARG A 373 -1.73 -1.66 -13.86
CA ARG A 373 -1.53 -0.26 -14.23
C ARG A 373 -2.84 0.26 -14.84
N LEU A 374 -3.63 0.97 -14.03
CA LEU A 374 -4.96 1.44 -14.39
C LEU A 374 -4.89 2.88 -14.91
N LYS A 375 -5.24 3.08 -16.18
CA LYS A 375 -5.38 4.41 -16.79
C LYS A 375 -6.83 4.88 -16.64
N MET A 376 -7.03 5.92 -15.84
CA MET A 376 -8.31 6.55 -15.59
C MET A 376 -8.46 7.77 -16.49
N TYR A 377 -9.58 7.85 -17.20
CA TYR A 377 -10.01 9.01 -17.96
C TYR A 377 -11.05 9.77 -17.14
N VAL A 378 -10.79 11.02 -16.78
CA VAL A 378 -11.58 11.77 -15.82
C VAL A 378 -12.40 12.83 -16.54
N GLU A 379 -13.71 12.82 -16.33
CA GLU A 379 -14.60 13.93 -16.68
C GLU A 379 -15.24 14.56 -15.45
N LEU A 380 -15.60 15.84 -15.55
CA LEU A 380 -16.47 16.54 -14.62
C LEU A 380 -17.84 16.67 -15.27
N LEU A 381 -18.89 16.21 -14.58
CA LEU A 381 -20.28 16.37 -15.01
C LEU A 381 -21.03 17.17 -13.95
N VAL A 382 -21.38 18.41 -14.27
CA VAL A 382 -22.15 19.29 -13.37
C VAL A 382 -23.61 19.27 -13.79
N LEU A 383 -24.46 18.82 -12.88
CA LEU A 383 -25.89 18.68 -13.10
C LEU A 383 -26.67 19.66 -12.22
N HIS A 384 -27.78 20.13 -12.78
CA HIS A 384 -28.82 20.85 -12.04
C HIS A 384 -30.14 20.07 -12.17
N PRO A 385 -30.85 19.78 -11.07
CA PRO A 385 -32.17 19.14 -11.13
C PRO A 385 -33.17 19.99 -11.94
N LYS A 386 -34.04 19.36 -12.74
CA LYS A 386 -35.15 20.08 -13.41
C LYS A 386 -36.37 20.11 -12.49
N GLY A 387 -36.84 21.32 -12.13
CA GLY A 387 -37.96 21.56 -11.22
C GLY A 387 -37.58 21.48 -9.73
N ASN A 388 -38.50 21.85 -8.83
CA ASN A 388 -38.30 21.86 -7.37
C ASN A 388 -38.21 20.44 -6.75
N ARG A 389 -37.81 19.44 -7.54
CA ARG A 389 -37.69 18.04 -7.16
C ARG A 389 -36.24 17.77 -6.76
N SER A 390 -36.03 17.30 -5.53
CA SER A 390 -34.79 16.60 -5.19
C SER A 390 -34.65 15.41 -6.14
N ILE A 391 -33.43 15.12 -6.60
CA ILE A 391 -33.16 13.91 -7.39
C ILE A 391 -33.37 12.71 -6.46
N ASP A 392 -34.61 12.21 -6.44
CA ASP A 392 -35.05 11.09 -5.62
C ASP A 392 -34.72 9.79 -6.36
N PHE A 393 -33.50 9.31 -6.16
CA PHE A 393 -33.06 8.00 -6.61
C PHE A 393 -33.79 6.92 -5.78
N LYS A 394 -35.05 6.63 -6.12
CA LYS A 394 -35.81 5.57 -5.45
C LYS A 394 -35.00 4.27 -5.46
N LYS A 395 -34.71 3.74 -4.28
CA LYS A 395 -34.20 2.36 -4.10
C LYS A 395 -35.15 1.40 -4.79
N ARG A 396 -34.70 0.71 -5.83
CA ARG A 396 -35.33 -0.54 -6.30
C ARG A 396 -34.39 -1.70 -6.03
N ASP A 397 -34.96 -2.68 -5.33
CA ASP A 397 -34.49 -4.06 -5.15
C ASP A 397 -33.13 -4.31 -4.48
N LYS A 398 -33.01 -5.53 -3.93
CA LYS A 398 -31.88 -6.05 -3.14
C LYS A 398 -30.54 -6.08 -3.90
N GLU A 399 -30.53 -5.80 -5.21
CA GLU A 399 -29.34 -5.74 -6.08
C GLU A 399 -28.92 -4.31 -6.46
N SER A 400 -29.56 -3.27 -5.91
CA SER A 400 -29.21 -1.88 -6.22
C SER A 400 -27.78 -1.52 -5.78
N ILE A 401 -27.04 -0.84 -6.67
CA ILE A 401 -25.76 -0.21 -6.35
C ILE A 401 -25.95 0.72 -5.15
N THR A 402 -25.14 0.52 -4.12
CA THR A 402 -25.13 1.41 -2.96
C THR A 402 -24.43 2.71 -3.32
N TRP A 403 -25.09 3.85 -3.14
CA TRP A 403 -24.56 5.18 -3.45
C TRP A 403 -24.84 6.17 -2.31
N LYS A 404 -24.15 7.31 -2.29
CA LYS A 404 -24.44 8.42 -1.36
C LYS A 404 -24.09 9.79 -1.95
N TYR A 405 -24.76 10.81 -1.43
CA TYR A 405 -24.37 12.21 -1.60
C TYR A 405 -23.36 12.63 -0.55
N VAL A 406 -22.34 13.36 -0.98
CA VAL A 406 -21.34 13.94 -0.08
C VAL A 406 -21.15 15.40 -0.43
N ASP A 407 -21.32 16.27 0.56
CA ASP A 407 -21.02 17.69 0.39
C ASP A 407 -19.53 17.89 0.08
N SER A 408 -19.23 18.89 -0.76
CA SER A 408 -17.85 19.25 -1.11
C SER A 408 -16.94 19.40 0.12
N LYS A 409 -17.46 19.94 1.23
CA LYS A 409 -16.73 20.14 2.49
C LYS A 409 -16.32 18.82 3.17
N ASN A 410 -17.13 17.78 3.04
CA ASN A 410 -16.93 16.49 3.72
C ASN A 410 -16.09 15.52 2.87
N LEU A 411 -16.01 15.73 1.56
CA LEU A 411 -15.29 14.82 0.66
C LEU A 411 -13.78 14.80 0.93
N GLY A 412 -13.21 15.92 1.39
CA GLY A 412 -11.80 16.02 1.76
C GLY A 412 -11.41 15.24 3.02
N SER A 413 -12.34 15.06 3.95
CA SER A 413 -12.11 14.37 5.24
C SER A 413 -12.44 12.88 5.19
N MET A 414 -13.16 12.41 4.16
CA MET A 414 -13.49 11.00 4.01
C MET A 414 -12.26 10.12 3.75
N GLY A 415 -12.29 8.90 4.29
CA GLY A 415 -11.32 7.84 4.02
C GLY A 415 -11.35 7.28 2.59
N LEU A 416 -11.11 8.13 1.59
CA LEU A 416 -11.08 7.75 0.18
C LEU A 416 -9.72 7.17 -0.24
N THR A 417 -9.75 6.31 -1.25
CA THR A 417 -8.52 5.74 -1.82
C THR A 417 -7.63 6.82 -2.43
N SER A 418 -6.33 6.55 -2.54
CA SER A 418 -5.39 7.47 -3.19
C SER A 418 -5.77 7.78 -4.65
N GLY A 419 -6.37 6.82 -5.36
CA GLY A 419 -6.86 7.02 -6.72
C GLY A 419 -8.01 8.02 -6.77
N VAL A 420 -9.04 7.81 -5.94
CA VAL A 420 -10.23 8.67 -5.87
C VAL A 420 -9.87 10.07 -5.38
N ARG A 421 -9.02 10.20 -4.34
CA ARG A 421 -8.52 11.50 -3.87
C ARG A 421 -7.80 12.26 -4.98
N LYS A 422 -6.97 11.58 -5.78
CA LYS A 422 -6.26 12.22 -6.88
C LYS A 422 -7.21 12.72 -7.97
N VAL A 423 -8.20 11.92 -8.34
CA VAL A 423 -9.26 12.32 -9.28
C VAL A 423 -9.99 13.57 -8.78
N TYR A 424 -10.38 13.60 -7.51
CA TYR A 424 -11.02 14.77 -6.92
C TYR A 424 -10.11 16.00 -6.94
N SER A 425 -8.83 15.86 -6.58
CA SER A 425 -7.87 16.98 -6.64
C SER A 425 -7.67 17.51 -8.06
N MET A 426 -7.75 16.67 -9.10
CA MET A 426 -7.70 17.12 -10.50
C MET A 426 -8.88 18.03 -10.84
N VAL A 427 -10.10 17.63 -10.45
CA VAL A 427 -11.31 18.44 -10.64
C VAL A 427 -11.23 19.75 -9.86
N GLN A 428 -10.77 19.73 -8.61
CA GLN A 428 -10.63 20.96 -7.81
C GLN A 428 -9.63 21.95 -8.43
N LYS A 429 -8.50 21.44 -8.94
CA LYS A 429 -7.50 22.28 -9.62
C LYS A 429 -8.05 22.88 -10.93
N HIS A 430 -8.82 22.10 -11.68
CA HIS A 430 -9.47 22.57 -12.91
C HIS A 430 -10.41 23.73 -12.62
N LYS A 431 -11.31 23.59 -11.65
CA LYS A 431 -12.25 24.65 -11.22
C LYS A 431 -11.57 25.94 -10.77
N GLN A 432 -10.46 25.84 -10.04
CA GLN A 432 -9.68 27.02 -9.63
C GLN A 432 -9.08 27.76 -10.83
N THR A 433 -8.67 27.02 -11.85
CA THR A 433 -8.07 27.61 -13.07
C THR A 433 -9.13 28.39 -13.86
N GLU A 434 -10.35 27.87 -13.97
CA GLU A 434 -11.45 28.54 -14.67
C GLU A 434 -11.98 29.78 -13.91
N GLN A 435 -12.03 29.73 -12.58
CA GLN A 435 -12.41 30.90 -11.75
C GLN A 435 -11.37 32.02 -11.80
N GLY A 436 -10.08 31.69 -12.02
CA GLY A 436 -8.99 32.67 -12.20
C GLY A 436 -8.95 33.38 -13.56
N THR A 437 -9.79 32.98 -14.52
CA THR A 437 -9.78 33.52 -15.90
C THR A 437 -10.86 34.58 -16.21
N ILE A 438 -11.54 35.14 -15.20
CA ILE A 438 -12.44 36.29 -15.42
C ILE A 438 -11.59 37.59 -15.42
N PRO A 439 -11.45 38.32 -16.54
CA PRO A 439 -10.77 39.60 -16.52
C PRO A 439 -11.67 40.61 -15.79
N GLU A 440 -11.19 41.19 -14.71
CA GLU A 440 -11.80 42.37 -14.10
C GLU A 440 -11.88 43.49 -15.15
N ARG A 441 -13.08 43.70 -15.71
CA ARG A 441 -13.41 44.92 -16.43
C ARG A 441 -13.31 46.08 -15.43
N LYS A 442 -12.14 46.72 -15.38
CA LYS A 442 -11.98 48.04 -14.74
C LYS A 442 -12.99 49.00 -15.36
N ARG A 443 -14.06 49.30 -14.62
CA ARG A 443 -14.90 50.48 -14.87
C ARG A 443 -14.01 51.71 -14.71
N LYS A 444 -13.58 52.31 -15.83
CA LYS A 444 -13.05 53.67 -15.84
C LYS A 444 -14.23 54.61 -15.62
N THR A 445 -14.38 55.09 -14.39
CA THR A 445 -15.25 56.23 -14.08
C THR A 445 -14.59 57.48 -14.67
N ALA A 446 -15.18 58.02 -15.75
CA ALA A 446 -14.78 59.31 -16.28
C ALA A 446 -15.37 60.41 -15.37
N VAL A 447 -14.49 61.08 -14.62
CA VAL A 447 -14.82 62.33 -13.93
C VAL A 447 -14.71 63.44 -14.97
N ARG A 448 -15.84 64.04 -15.35
CA ARG A 448 -15.87 65.30 -16.09
C ARG A 448 -15.46 66.43 -15.13
N ARG A 449 -14.44 67.20 -15.52
CA ARG A 449 -14.29 68.60 -15.12
C ARG A 449 -14.97 69.48 -16.15
#